data_AF-A0A658KGG3-F1
#
_entry.id   AF-A0A658KGG3-F1
#
_cell.length_a   1.000
_cell.length_b   1.000
_cell.length_c   1.000
_cell.angle_alpha   90.00
_cell.angle_beta   90.00
_cell.angle_gamma   90.00
#
_symmetry.space_group_name_H-M   'P 1'
#
loop_
_entity.id
_entity.type
_entity.pdbx_description
1 polymer ?
#
loop_
_entity_poly.entity_id
_entity_poly.type
_entity_poly.pdbx_seq_one_letter_code
_entity_poly.pdbx_strand_id
1 'polypeptide(L)'
;EVYSIDEAFADLTGMPGNLTELGRSIRSKVYRCTGIPVGVGIAPTKTLAKLANHTAKRLQAHTGGVVDICDLVKRDWVLRNTSVGEVWGIG
;
A
#
# COMPACT_ATOMS: atom_id res chain seq x y z
N GLU A 1 11.44 -7.89 2.13
CA GLU A 1 11.65 -8.69 0.91
C GLU A 1 11.69 -7.76 -0.29
N VAL A 2 12.85 -7.67 -0.94
CA VAL A 2 12.99 -6.94 -2.22
C VAL A 2 12.27 -7.76 -3.29
N TYR A 3 11.29 -7.17 -3.97
CA TYR A 3 10.49 -7.85 -4.99
C TYR A 3 10.96 -7.49 -6.41
N SER A 4 11.24 -6.21 -6.64
CA SER A 4 11.83 -5.67 -7.87
C SER A 4 12.79 -4.53 -7.54
N ILE A 5 13.31 -3.85 -8.57
CA ILE A 5 14.16 -2.67 -8.40
C ILE A 5 13.44 -1.51 -7.69
N ASP A 6 12.12 -1.42 -7.81
CA ASP A 6 11.28 -0.33 -7.31
C ASP A 6 10.18 -0.76 -6.33
N GLU A 7 10.11 -2.05 -6.00
CA GLU A 7 9.10 -2.61 -5.09
C GLU A 7 9.71 -3.51 -4.02
N ALA A 8 9.22 -3.39 -2.79
CA ALA A 8 9.56 -4.25 -1.68
C ALA A 8 8.34 -4.50 -0.79
N PHE A 9 8.32 -5.66 -0.16
CA PHE A 9 7.39 -5.99 0.93
C PHE A 9 8.10 -5.90 2.28
N ALA A 10 7.39 -5.41 3.30
CA ALA A 10 7.84 -5.42 4.68
C ALA A 10 6.82 -6.18 5.53
N ASP A 11 7.30 -7.07 6.40
CA ASP A 11 6.47 -7.70 7.42
C ASP A 11 6.35 -6.75 8.60
N LEU A 12 5.11 -6.42 8.97
CA LEU A 12 4.78 -5.51 10.07
C LEU A 12 4.11 -6.26 11.24
N THR A 13 4.17 -7.59 11.26
CA THR A 13 3.57 -8.41 12.32
C THR A 13 4.12 -8.00 13.68
N GLY A 14 3.21 -7.74 14.63
CA GLY A 14 3.58 -7.30 15.98
C GLY A 14 4.00 -5.83 16.12
N MET A 15 3.97 -5.04 15.04
CA MET A 15 4.21 -3.60 15.15
C MET A 15 3.04 -2.89 15.84
N PRO A 16 3.28 -2.14 16.92
CA PRO A 16 2.23 -1.38 17.60
C PRO A 16 1.90 -0.09 16.85
N GLY A 17 0.71 0.46 17.13
CA GLY A 17 0.32 1.80 16.72
C GLY A 17 -0.39 1.88 15.37
N ASN A 18 -0.50 3.10 14.84
CA ASN A 18 -1.24 3.39 13.61
C ASN A 18 -0.39 3.10 12.37
N LEU A 19 -0.68 2.00 11.69
CA LEU A 19 0.05 1.58 10.48
C LEU A 19 -0.04 2.61 9.35
N THR A 20 -1.13 3.40 9.27
CA THR A 20 -1.25 4.46 8.28
C THR A 20 -0.23 5.59 8.53
N GLU A 21 -0.01 5.97 9.80
CA GLU A 21 1.02 6.95 10.15
C GLU A 21 2.43 6.42 9.90
N LEU A 22 2.66 5.14 10.22
CA LEU A 22 3.91 4.47 9.86
C LEU A 22 4.16 4.52 8.35
N GLY A 23 3.14 4.21 7.52
CA GLY A 23 3.23 4.29 6.07
C GLY A 23 3.56 5.70 5.56
N ARG A 24 2.97 6.74 6.16
CA ARG A 24 3.28 8.15 5.84
C ARG A 24 4.71 8.51 6.21
N SER A 25 5.19 8.03 7.36
CA SER A 25 6.57 8.21 7.80
C SER A 25 7.57 7.54 6.86
N ILE A 26 7.31 6.29 6.47
CA ILE A 26 8.12 5.54 5.49
C ILE A 26 8.18 6.30 4.17
N ARG A 27 7.03 6.70 3.61
CA ARG A 27 6.96 7.47 2.37
C ARG A 27 7.77 8.76 2.43
N SER A 28 7.63 9.51 3.52
CA SER A 28 8.35 10.78 3.72
C SER A 28 9.85 10.56 3.84
N LYS A 29 10.27 9.51 4.53
CA LYS A 29 11.68 9.16 4.70
C LYS A 29 12.31 8.72 3.38
N VAL A 30 11.63 7.87 2.61
CA VAL A 30 12.08 7.45 1.27
C VAL A 30 12.25 8.67 0.37
N TYR A 31 11.25 9.57 0.34
CA TYR A 31 11.35 10.80 -0.45
C TYR A 31 12.52 11.68 -0.01
N ARG A 32 12.72 11.88 1.30
CA ARG A 32 13.84 12.67 1.81
C ARG A 32 15.21 12.09 1.45
N CYS A 33 15.33 10.77 1.47
CA CYS A 33 16.61 10.09 1.22
C CYS A 33 16.93 9.94 -0.27
N THR A 34 15.91 9.84 -1.13
CA THR A 34 16.09 9.45 -2.54
C THR A 34 15.58 10.49 -3.55
N GLY A 35 14.73 11.42 -3.12
CA GLY A 35 13.99 12.33 -4.01
C GLY A 35 12.84 11.66 -4.78
N ILE A 36 12.62 10.35 -4.62
CA ILE A 36 11.64 9.58 -5.40
C ILE A 36 10.34 9.44 -4.59
N PRO A 37 9.18 9.88 -5.13
CA PRO A 37 7.90 9.67 -4.46
C PRO A 37 7.48 8.20 -4.57
N VAL A 38 6.99 7.64 -3.46
CA VAL A 38 6.50 6.26 -3.39
C VAL A 38 5.06 6.20 -2.90
N GLY A 39 4.35 5.13 -3.27
CA GLY A 39 3.08 4.74 -2.67
C GLY A 39 3.31 3.65 -1.61
N VAL A 40 2.45 3.60 -0.58
CA VAL A 40 2.51 2.57 0.46
C VAL A 40 1.14 1.92 0.60
N GLY A 41 1.09 0.59 0.44
CA GLY A 41 -0.09 -0.23 0.67
C GLY A 41 0.13 -1.19 1.84
N ILE A 42 -0.85 -1.27 2.75
CA ILE A 42 -0.78 -2.09 3.96
C ILE A 42 -2.00 -3.00 4.01
N ALA A 43 -1.77 -4.31 4.16
CA ALA A 43 -2.81 -5.31 4.27
C ALA A 43 -2.27 -6.63 4.87
N PRO A 44 -3.14 -7.59 5.27
CA PRO A 44 -2.70 -8.85 5.88
C PRO A 44 -1.97 -9.82 4.95
N THR A 45 -2.03 -9.63 3.62
CA THR A 45 -1.34 -10.49 2.65
C THR A 45 -0.64 -9.65 1.59
N LYS A 46 0.41 -10.21 0.96
CA LYS A 46 1.18 -9.52 -0.10
C LYS A 46 0.31 -9.04 -1.25
N THR A 47 -0.61 -9.89 -1.72
CA THR A 47 -1.53 -9.55 -2.83
C THR A 47 -2.44 -8.37 -2.45
N LEU A 48 -3.03 -8.40 -1.26
CA LEU A 48 -3.85 -7.29 -0.78
C LEU A 48 -3.02 -6.03 -0.54
N ALA A 49 -1.78 -6.15 -0.07
CA ALA A 49 -0.90 -5.00 0.13
C ALA A 49 -0.53 -4.34 -1.21
N LYS A 50 -0.31 -5.15 -2.25
CA LYS A 50 -0.09 -4.65 -3.62
C LYS A 50 -1.33 -3.95 -4.17
N LEU A 51 -2.51 -4.52 -3.92
CA LEU A 51 -3.79 -3.89 -4.28
C LEU A 51 -4.03 -2.56 -3.53
N ALA A 52 -3.72 -2.52 -2.24
CA ALA A 52 -3.77 -1.31 -1.45
C ALA A 52 -2.83 -0.23 -2.02
N ASN A 53 -1.61 -0.62 -2.40
CA ASN A 53 -0.63 0.29 -3.00
C ASN A 53 -1.11 0.81 -4.37
N HIS A 54 -1.71 -0.06 -5.19
CA HIS A 54 -2.35 0.35 -6.45
C HIS A 54 -3.43 1.42 -6.19
N THR A 55 -4.30 1.18 -5.21
CA THR A 55 -5.34 2.15 -4.80
C THR A 55 -4.74 3.45 -4.27
N ALA A 56 -3.66 3.38 -3.49
CA ALA A 56 -2.95 4.53 -2.94
C ALA A 56 -2.42 5.46 -4.05
N LYS A 57 -1.87 4.87 -5.12
CA LYS A 57 -1.38 5.61 -6.30
C LYS A 57 -2.54 6.15 -7.13
N ARG A 58 -3.57 5.33 -7.41
CA ARG A 58 -4.72 5.71 -8.25
C ARG A 58 -5.53 6.87 -7.65
N LEU A 59 -5.72 6.87 -6.33
CA LEU A 59 -6.51 7.87 -5.60
C LEU A 59 -5.63 8.80 -4.76
N GLN A 60 -4.41 9.10 -5.23
CA GLN A 60 -3.41 9.83 -4.43
C GLN A 60 -3.92 11.16 -3.85
N ALA A 61 -4.79 11.87 -4.57
CA ALA A 61 -5.41 13.11 -4.08
C ALA A 61 -6.26 12.93 -2.81
N HIS A 62 -6.86 11.74 -2.62
CA HIS A 62 -7.68 11.41 -1.46
C HIS A 62 -6.90 10.65 -0.38
N THR A 63 -5.93 9.82 -0.78
CA THR A 63 -5.22 8.91 0.12
C THR A 63 -3.92 9.51 0.66
N GLY A 64 -3.36 10.52 -0.02
CA GLY A 64 -2.01 11.02 0.27
C GLY A 64 -0.90 10.02 -0.06
N GLY A 65 -1.20 9.02 -0.91
CA GLY A 65 -0.25 7.98 -1.32
C GLY A 65 -0.05 6.85 -0.29
N VAL A 66 -0.93 6.74 0.71
CA VAL A 66 -0.90 5.64 1.71
C VAL A 66 -2.31 5.07 1.87
N VAL A 67 -2.44 3.75 1.77
CA VAL A 67 -3.72 3.04 1.99
C VAL A 67 -3.49 1.83 2.88
N ASP A 68 -4.30 1.72 3.92
CA ASP A 68 -4.36 0.60 4.85
C ASP A 68 -5.75 -0.06 4.79
N ILE A 69 -5.78 -1.32 4.37
CA ILE A 69 -6.97 -2.17 4.26
C ILE A 69 -6.91 -3.40 5.17
N CYS A 70 -6.21 -3.29 6.31
CA CYS A 70 -6.32 -4.28 7.38
C CYS A 70 -7.76 -4.35 7.91
N ASP A 71 -8.46 -3.21 7.97
CA ASP A 71 -9.90 -3.14 8.25
C ASP A 71 -10.75 -3.76 7.13
N LEU A 72 -11.74 -4.57 7.52
CA LEU A 72 -12.59 -5.30 6.58
C LEU A 72 -13.47 -4.38 5.74
N VAL A 73 -14.01 -3.29 6.31
CA VAL A 73 -14.89 -2.37 5.59
C VAL A 73 -14.10 -1.66 4.49
N LYS A 74 -12.89 -1.18 4.80
CA LYS A 74 -11.99 -0.58 3.82
C LYS A 74 -11.58 -1.58 2.74
N ARG A 75 -11.28 -2.82 3.13
CA ARG A 75 -10.90 -3.89 2.19
C ARG A 75 -12.01 -4.20 1.21
N ASP A 76 -13.23 -4.38 1.69
CA ASP A 76 -14.39 -4.66 0.85
C ASP A 76 -14.67 -3.52 -0.12
N TRP A 77 -14.53 -2.28 0.35
CA TRP A 77 -14.66 -1.11 -0.53
C TRP A 77 -13.61 -1.14 -1.64
N VAL A 78 -12.34 -1.40 -1.33
CA VAL A 78 -11.28 -1.49 -2.35
C VAL A 78 -11.56 -2.61 -3.33
N LEU A 79 -11.85 -3.83 -2.85
CA LEU A 79 -12.12 -4.99 -3.70
C LEU A 79 -13.29 -4.77 -4.66
N ARG A 80 -14.37 -4.13 -4.21
CA ARG A 80 -15.54 -3.82 -5.05
C ARG A 80 -15.25 -2.78 -6.14
N ASN A 81 -14.25 -1.92 -5.91
CA ASN A 81 -13.89 -0.82 -6.80
C ASN A 81 -12.62 -1.11 -7.62
N THR A 82 -12.18 -2.36 -7.65
CA THR A 82 -11.04 -2.82 -8.43
C THR A 82 -11.54 -3.76 -9.52
N SER A 83 -11.17 -3.47 -10.76
CA SER A 83 -11.47 -4.39 -11.87
C SER A 83 -10.69 -5.69 -11.71
N VAL A 84 -11.26 -6.83 -12.10
CA VAL A 84 -10.58 -8.14 -11.99
C VAL A 84 -9.23 -8.13 -12.74
N GLY A 85 -9.12 -7.42 -13.87
CA GLY A 85 -7.87 -7.27 -14.61
C GLY A 85 -6.83 -6.37 -13.94
N GLU A 86 -7.18 -5.66 -12.87
CA GLU A 86 -6.23 -4.88 -12.04
C GLU A 86 -5.69 -5.72 -10.87
N VAL A 87 -6.20 -6.94 -10.65
CA VAL A 87 -5.73 -7.83 -9.58
C VAL A 87 -4.40 -8.46 -9.98
N TRP A 88 -3.39 -8.31 -9.12
CA TRP A 88 -2.06 -8.85 -9.36
C TRP A 88 -2.09 -10.35 -9.65
N GLY A 89 -1.54 -10.75 -10.80
CA GLY A 89 -1.49 -12.13 -11.26
C GLY A 89 -2.62 -12.54 -12.21
N ILE A 90 -3.58 -11.65 -12.48
CA ILE A 90 -4.63 -11.83 -13.49
C ILE A 90 -4.35 -10.87 -14.65
N GLY A 91 -4.18 -11.41 -15.87
CA GLY A 91 -3.87 -10.66 -17.09
C GLY A 91 -4.67 -11.18 -18.28
#